data_AF-A0A9D5S3L7-F1
#
_entry.id   AF-A0A9D5S3L7-F1
#
_cell.length_a   1.000
_cell.length_b   1.000
_cell.length_c   1.000
_cell.angle_alpha   90.00
_cell.angle_beta   90.00
_cell.angle_gamma   90.00
#
_symmetry.space_group_name_H-M   'P 1'
#
loop_
_entity.id
_entity.type
_entity.pdbx_description
1 polymer ?
#
loop_
_entity_poly.entity_id
_entity_poly.type
_entity_poly.pdbx_seq_one_letter_code
_entity_poly.pdbx_strand_id
1 'polypeptide(L)'
;MEALLSTTYFGPIQWYQKLYRAEHVVIEQWESFQKQTYRNRCLIATTQGIQALTVPVVRGETSLIKDIRISDHGNWRHLHWNALQSAYGESPFFEYYQDDIRPFFTQRWEYLFDFNEAIRQKICELIDISPQVSLTKSFNAEADHDFREAINPKHPAPDADFESRPYYQVYQQKHGFIPNLSILDLLMNMGPESIFYL
;
A
#
# COMPACT_ATOMS: atom_id res chain seq x y z
N MET A 1 -12.80 -18.36 0.02
CA MET A 1 -12.26 -17.96 1.34
C MET A 1 -12.34 -16.44 1.47
N GLU A 2 -12.89 -15.96 2.59
CA GLU A 2 -12.99 -14.52 2.92
C GLU A 2 -11.76 -14.06 3.70
N ALA A 3 -11.19 -12.89 3.36
CA ALA A 3 -10.05 -12.29 4.04
C ALA A 3 -10.40 -10.90 4.61
N LEU A 4 -10.04 -10.65 5.87
CA LEU A 4 -10.19 -9.34 6.52
C LEU A 4 -8.87 -8.58 6.46
N LEU A 5 -8.87 -7.39 5.84
CA LEU A 5 -7.71 -6.54 5.66
C LEU A 5 -7.94 -5.13 6.23
N SER A 6 -6.87 -4.51 6.71
CA SER A 6 -6.83 -3.07 6.95
C SER A 6 -6.67 -2.29 5.65
N THR A 7 -7.12 -1.04 5.60
CA THR A 7 -6.75 -0.10 4.53
C THR A 7 -5.24 0.18 4.53
N THR A 8 -4.64 0.42 3.36
CA THR A 8 -3.21 0.70 3.24
C THR A 8 -2.91 1.83 2.26
N TYR A 9 -1.91 2.65 2.60
CA TYR A 9 -1.33 3.65 1.70
C TYR A 9 -0.25 2.97 0.88
N PHE A 10 -0.50 2.71 -0.41
CA PHE A 10 0.37 1.91 -1.29
C PHE A 10 0.93 0.67 -0.56
N GLY A 11 0.01 -0.20 -0.13
CA GLY A 11 0.32 -1.37 0.69
C GLY A 11 1.43 -2.27 0.16
N PRO A 12 2.01 -3.11 1.03
CA PRO A 12 3.08 -4.00 0.65
C PRO A 12 2.56 -5.14 -0.24
N ILE A 13 3.45 -5.83 -0.97
CA ILE A 13 3.10 -6.94 -1.87
C ILE A 13 2.25 -8.01 -1.17
N GLN A 14 2.57 -8.35 0.09
CA GLN A 14 1.77 -9.28 0.91
C GLN A 14 0.29 -8.91 0.95
N TRP A 15 -0.01 -7.62 1.10
CA TRP A 15 -1.40 -7.14 1.17
C TRP A 15 -2.14 -7.35 -0.16
N TYR A 16 -1.47 -7.07 -1.29
CA TYR A 16 -2.03 -7.30 -2.61
C TYR A 16 -2.12 -8.79 -2.98
N GLN A 17 -1.23 -9.64 -2.46
CA GLN A 17 -1.37 -11.10 -2.57
C GLN A 17 -2.67 -11.59 -1.90
N LYS A 18 -2.94 -11.14 -0.67
CA LYS A 18 -4.20 -11.50 0.01
C LYS A 18 -5.41 -10.95 -0.73
N LEU A 19 -5.31 -9.71 -1.22
CA LEU A 19 -6.37 -9.09 -2.00
C LEU A 19 -6.70 -9.90 -3.27
N TYR A 20 -5.68 -10.39 -3.97
CA TYR A 20 -5.82 -11.10 -5.24
C TYR A 20 -6.27 -12.56 -5.08
N ARG A 21 -5.78 -13.26 -4.04
CA ARG A 21 -6.01 -14.71 -3.86
C ARG A 21 -7.30 -15.05 -3.12
N ALA A 22 -7.84 -14.12 -2.33
CA ALA A 22 -9.09 -14.35 -1.62
C ALA A 22 -10.28 -14.33 -2.58
N GLU A 23 -11.31 -15.14 -2.31
CA GLU A 23 -12.56 -15.11 -3.08
C GLU A 23 -13.36 -13.84 -2.79
N HIS A 24 -13.26 -13.36 -1.55
CA HIS A 24 -13.90 -12.14 -1.08
C HIS A 24 -13.00 -11.46 -0.05
N VAL A 25 -12.89 -10.14 -0.14
CA VAL A 25 -12.06 -9.34 0.76
C VAL A 25 -12.93 -8.30 1.44
N VAL A 26 -12.82 -8.25 2.76
CA VAL A 26 -13.49 -7.25 3.58
C VAL A 26 -12.45 -6.26 4.07
N ILE A 27 -12.61 -4.97 3.74
CA ILE A 27 -11.77 -3.90 4.27
C ILE A 27 -12.38 -3.36 5.56
N GLU A 28 -11.61 -3.43 6.64
CA GLU A 28 -12.00 -2.90 7.94
C GLU A 28 -11.88 -1.37 7.98
N GLN A 29 -13.02 -0.69 8.07
CA GLN A 29 -13.09 0.78 8.14
C GLN A 29 -13.45 1.33 9.54
N TRP A 30 -13.82 0.46 10.48
CA TRP A 30 -14.21 0.82 11.86
C TRP A 30 -13.12 0.50 12.89
N GLU A 31 -11.95 0.05 12.46
CA GLU A 31 -10.81 -0.09 13.36
C GLU A 31 -10.26 1.26 13.83
N SER A 32 -9.58 1.24 14.99
CA SER A 32 -8.82 2.40 15.45
C SER A 32 -7.53 2.56 14.64
N PHE A 33 -7.26 3.77 14.18
CA PHE A 33 -6.07 4.14 13.44
C PHE A 33 -4.81 3.98 14.30
N GLN A 34 -3.88 3.17 13.77
CA GLN A 34 -2.57 2.94 14.35
C GLN A 34 -1.50 3.67 13.53
N LYS A 35 -0.78 4.59 14.18
CA LYS A 35 0.33 5.33 13.55
C LYS A 35 1.50 4.41 13.23
N GLN A 36 2.27 4.81 12.22
CA GLN A 36 3.49 4.10 11.79
C GLN A 36 3.22 2.68 11.27
N THR A 37 1.98 2.41 10.82
CA THR A 37 1.57 1.17 10.15
C THR A 37 1.30 1.43 8.67
N TYR A 38 1.05 0.37 7.89
CA TYR A 38 0.76 0.51 6.45
C TYR A 38 -0.49 1.35 6.13
N ARG A 39 -1.34 1.65 7.13
CA ARG A 39 -2.52 2.53 6.97
C ARG A 39 -2.17 3.93 6.46
N ASN A 40 -1.00 4.44 6.81
CA ASN A 40 -0.54 5.76 6.36
C ASN A 40 0.95 5.78 5.98
N ARG A 41 1.59 4.62 5.82
CA ARG A 41 3.03 4.49 5.54
C ARG A 41 3.27 3.42 4.49
N CYS A 42 4.13 3.69 3.51
CA CYS A 42 4.67 2.65 2.62
C CYS A 42 6.20 2.63 2.67
N LEU A 43 6.77 1.53 2.19
CA LEU A 43 8.22 1.34 2.08
C LEU A 43 8.59 1.23 0.62
N ILE A 44 9.58 2.01 0.18
CA ILE A 44 10.10 2.01 -1.19
C ILE A 44 11.61 1.75 -1.17
N ALA A 45 12.14 1.16 -2.23
CA ALA A 45 13.58 1.05 -2.44
C ALA A 45 14.10 2.33 -3.08
N THR A 46 15.19 2.88 -2.54
CA THR A 46 15.87 4.04 -3.11
C THR A 46 17.36 3.75 -3.30
N THR A 47 18.07 4.65 -3.96
CA THR A 47 19.51 4.59 -4.10
C THR A 47 20.24 4.47 -2.74
N GLN A 48 19.66 4.99 -1.65
CA GLN A 48 20.21 4.95 -0.29
C GLN A 48 19.69 3.78 0.56
N GLY A 49 18.86 2.90 -0.01
CA GLY A 49 18.22 1.79 0.69
C GLY A 49 16.72 2.04 0.91
N ILE A 50 16.13 1.39 1.91
CA ILE A 50 14.69 1.47 2.15
C ILE A 50 14.33 2.86 2.71
N GLN A 51 13.39 3.54 2.04
CA GLN A 51 12.79 4.77 2.53
C GLN A 51 11.33 4.54 2.89
N ALA A 52 10.91 5.09 4.02
CA ALA A 52 9.51 5.15 4.40
C ALA A 52 8.87 6.47 3.96
N LEU A 53 7.75 6.39 3.25
CA LEU A 53 6.89 7.54 2.97
C LEU A 53 5.68 7.48 3.90
N THR A 54 5.35 8.58 4.58
CA THR A 54 4.28 8.62 5.58
C THR A 54 3.33 9.78 5.32
N VAL A 55 2.07 9.48 5.04
CA VAL A 55 1.02 10.49 4.90
C VAL A 55 0.75 11.10 6.28
N PRO A 56 0.95 12.42 6.45
CA PRO A 56 0.66 13.08 7.72
C PRO A 56 -0.85 13.19 7.91
N VAL A 57 -1.29 13.00 9.15
CA VAL A 57 -2.71 13.06 9.52
C VAL A 57 -2.94 14.09 10.61
N VAL A 58 -4.14 14.67 10.64
CA VAL A 58 -4.54 15.63 11.67
C VAL A 58 -4.73 14.90 12.99
N ARG A 59 -4.29 15.50 14.11
CA ARG A 59 -4.68 15.03 15.44
C ARG A 59 -6.15 15.43 15.67
N GLY A 60 -7.03 14.45 15.75
CA GLY A 60 -8.46 14.65 15.97
C GLY A 60 -8.98 13.94 17.21
N GLU A 61 -10.26 14.16 17.49
CA GLU A 61 -11.01 13.52 18.59
C GLU A 61 -11.36 12.07 18.29
N THR A 62 -11.53 11.73 17.01
CA THR A 62 -11.82 10.36 16.55
C THR A 62 -10.54 9.56 16.34
N SER A 63 -10.58 8.28 16.72
CA SER A 63 -9.57 7.29 16.39
C SER A 63 -9.97 6.41 15.20
N LEU A 64 -11.21 6.46 14.72
CA LEU A 64 -11.67 5.53 13.67
C LEU A 64 -11.02 5.84 12.32
N ILE A 65 -10.46 4.81 11.66
CA ILE A 65 -9.68 4.96 10.43
C ILE A 65 -10.44 5.69 9.32
N LYS A 66 -11.75 5.41 9.17
CA LYS A 66 -12.62 6.06 8.18
C LYS A 66 -12.75 7.57 8.35
N ASP A 67 -12.58 8.08 9.57
CA ASP A 67 -12.76 9.49 9.91
C ASP A 67 -11.41 10.24 10.05
N ILE A 68 -10.27 9.56 9.83
CA ILE A 68 -8.94 10.17 9.91
C ILE A 68 -8.72 11.11 8.73
N ARG A 69 -8.46 12.38 9.04
CA ARG A 69 -8.18 13.42 8.05
C ARG A 69 -6.70 13.52 7.72
N ILE A 70 -6.41 13.74 6.44
CA ILE A 70 -5.05 14.01 5.95
C ILE A 70 -4.67 15.46 6.30
N SER A 71 -3.44 15.62 6.77
CA SER A 71 -2.86 16.93 7.04
C SER A 71 -2.22 17.50 5.77
N ASP A 72 -2.38 18.80 5.54
CA ASP A 72 -1.68 19.52 4.46
C ASP A 72 -0.30 20.07 4.89
N HIS A 73 0.12 19.80 6.14
CA HIS A 73 1.43 20.26 6.62
C HIS A 73 2.60 19.53 5.95
N GLY A 74 3.74 20.22 5.88
CA GLY A 74 5.02 19.64 5.49
C GLY A 74 5.21 19.36 4.00
N ASN A 75 4.29 19.82 3.14
CA ASN A 75 4.37 19.62 1.68
C ASN A 75 4.63 18.15 1.28
N TRP A 76 4.05 17.22 2.04
CA TRP A 76 4.35 15.80 1.95
C TRP A 76 4.06 15.23 0.55
N ARG A 77 3.06 15.76 -0.16
CA ARG A 77 2.72 15.28 -1.51
C ARG A 77 3.87 15.50 -2.50
N HIS A 78 4.45 16.70 -2.49
CA HIS A 78 5.61 17.02 -3.31
C HIS A 78 6.83 16.17 -2.90
N LEU A 79 7.06 16.01 -1.60
CA LEU A 79 8.16 15.18 -1.09
C LEU A 79 8.02 13.71 -1.49
N HIS A 80 6.81 13.15 -1.39
CA HIS A 80 6.53 11.77 -1.78
C HIS A 80 6.70 11.59 -3.28
N TRP A 81 6.17 12.50 -4.09
CA TRP A 81 6.31 12.44 -5.55
C TRP A 81 7.79 12.47 -5.98
N ASN A 82 8.57 13.42 -5.45
CA ASN A 82 10.00 13.50 -5.75
C ASN A 82 10.76 12.23 -5.29
N ALA A 83 10.37 11.65 -4.15
CA ALA A 83 10.95 10.40 -3.68
C ALA A 83 10.66 9.24 -4.63
N LEU A 84 9.44 9.13 -5.16
CA LEU A 84 9.08 8.13 -6.16
C LEU A 84 9.82 8.35 -7.48
N GLN A 85 9.92 9.58 -7.97
CA GLN A 85 10.72 9.91 -9.15
C GLN A 85 12.19 9.52 -8.97
N SER A 86 12.77 9.83 -7.81
CA SER A 86 14.16 9.46 -7.52
C SER A 86 14.38 7.97 -7.36
N ALA A 87 13.40 7.24 -6.83
CA ALA A 87 13.47 5.80 -6.56
C ALA A 87 13.25 4.96 -7.82
N TYR A 88 12.31 5.39 -8.67
CA TYR A 88 11.81 4.57 -9.76
C TYR A 88 11.98 5.21 -11.13
N GLY A 89 12.52 6.42 -11.24
CA GLY A 89 12.70 7.09 -12.53
C GLY A 89 13.49 6.28 -13.57
N GLU A 90 14.43 5.44 -13.12
CA GLU A 90 15.22 4.55 -13.97
C GLU A 90 14.66 3.12 -14.07
N SER A 91 13.49 2.85 -13.47
CA SER A 91 12.85 1.55 -13.55
C SER A 91 12.11 1.38 -14.88
N PRO A 92 12.02 0.16 -15.43
CA PRO A 92 11.49 -0.08 -16.78
C PRO A 92 10.09 0.46 -17.05
N PHE A 93 9.22 0.50 -16.02
CA PHE A 93 7.81 0.86 -16.19
C PHE A 93 7.40 2.21 -15.59
N PHE A 94 8.33 2.97 -15.01
CA PHE A 94 7.97 4.24 -14.38
C PHE A 94 7.33 5.23 -15.36
N GLU A 95 7.91 5.38 -16.56
CA GLU A 95 7.38 6.32 -17.55
C GLU A 95 5.96 5.97 -18.01
N TYR A 96 5.58 4.69 -17.95
CA TYR A 96 4.27 4.20 -18.36
C TYR A 96 3.18 4.46 -17.31
N TYR A 97 3.53 4.44 -16.02
CA TYR A 97 2.57 4.56 -14.92
C TYR A 97 2.63 5.90 -14.17
N GLN A 98 3.63 6.74 -14.43
CA GLN A 98 3.80 7.98 -13.67
C GLN A 98 2.57 8.90 -13.73
N ASP A 99 1.90 8.99 -14.88
CA ASP A 99 0.75 9.88 -15.08
C ASP A 99 -0.52 9.37 -14.39
N ASP A 100 -0.64 8.05 -14.17
CA ASP A 100 -1.70 7.45 -13.37
C ASP A 100 -1.49 7.62 -11.86
N ILE A 101 -0.24 7.62 -11.42
CA ILE A 101 0.13 7.69 -10.00
C ILE A 101 0.27 9.14 -9.51
N ARG A 102 0.73 10.06 -10.36
CA ARG A 102 0.94 11.47 -10.02
C ARG A 102 -0.30 12.19 -9.45
N PRO A 103 -1.55 11.94 -9.91
CA PRO A 103 -2.76 12.56 -9.38
C PRO A 103 -2.93 12.42 -7.86
N PHE A 104 -2.48 11.30 -7.26
CA PHE A 104 -2.52 11.10 -5.81
C PHE A 104 -1.66 12.10 -5.01
N PHE A 105 -0.71 12.75 -5.68
CA PHE A 105 0.19 13.75 -5.10
C PHE A 105 -0.08 15.18 -5.58
N THR A 106 -0.95 15.38 -6.57
CA THR A 106 -1.33 16.73 -7.04
C THR A 106 -2.73 17.13 -6.58
N GLN A 107 -3.60 16.16 -6.28
CA GLN A 107 -4.95 16.42 -5.80
C GLN A 107 -5.02 16.46 -4.26
N ARG A 108 -6.01 17.17 -3.73
CA ARG A 108 -6.30 17.22 -2.30
C ARG A 108 -7.29 16.12 -1.94
N TRP A 109 -6.99 15.42 -0.85
CA TRP A 109 -7.82 14.37 -0.27
C TRP A 109 -8.13 14.75 1.17
N GLU A 110 -9.40 14.66 1.58
CA GLU A 110 -9.82 15.01 2.94
C GLU A 110 -9.55 13.87 3.91
N TYR A 111 -10.01 12.66 3.59
CA TYR A 111 -9.92 11.48 4.44
C TYR A 111 -8.87 10.48 3.96
N LEU A 112 -8.15 9.89 4.92
CA LEU A 112 -7.11 8.89 4.66
C LEU A 112 -7.69 7.60 4.07
N PHE A 113 -8.86 7.18 4.55
CA PHE A 113 -9.51 5.97 4.07
C PHE A 113 -9.91 6.11 2.59
N ASP A 114 -10.56 7.20 2.21
CA ASP A 114 -10.95 7.48 0.82
C ASP A 114 -9.74 7.55 -0.11
N PHE A 115 -8.65 8.17 0.37
CA PHE A 115 -7.39 8.24 -0.36
C PHE A 115 -6.80 6.85 -0.62
N ASN A 116 -6.74 6.01 0.40
CA ASN A 116 -6.23 4.64 0.28
C ASN A 116 -7.14 3.76 -0.58
N GLU A 117 -8.45 3.93 -0.51
CA GLU A 117 -9.40 3.20 -1.34
C GLU A 117 -9.24 3.56 -2.83
N ALA A 118 -9.06 4.85 -3.13
CA ALA A 118 -8.76 5.29 -4.49
C ALA A 118 -7.41 4.73 -4.99
N ILE A 119 -6.38 4.69 -4.13
CA ILE A 119 -5.11 4.03 -4.45
C ILE A 119 -5.33 2.55 -4.75
N ARG A 120 -6.05 1.83 -3.89
CA ARG A 120 -6.32 0.39 -4.08
C ARG A 120 -6.98 0.13 -5.42
N GLN A 121 -8.03 0.90 -5.75
CA GLN A 121 -8.75 0.78 -7.01
C GLN A 121 -7.82 1.03 -8.21
N LYS A 122 -7.05 2.12 -8.19
CA LYS A 122 -6.11 2.42 -9.29
C LYS A 122 -5.03 1.36 -9.43
N ILE A 123 -4.45 0.86 -8.34
CA ILE A 123 -3.45 -0.21 -8.43
C ILE A 123 -4.05 -1.51 -8.98
N CYS A 124 -5.29 -1.86 -8.60
CA CYS A 124 -5.99 -3.00 -9.19
C CYS A 124 -6.21 -2.82 -10.70
N GLU A 125 -6.59 -1.61 -11.13
CA GLU A 125 -6.73 -1.25 -12.54
C GLU A 125 -5.40 -1.39 -13.30
N LEU A 126 -4.30 -0.86 -12.76
CA LEU A 126 -2.99 -0.89 -13.42
C LEU A 126 -2.38 -2.29 -13.52
N ILE A 127 -2.68 -3.18 -12.57
CA ILE A 127 -2.24 -4.59 -12.59
C ILE A 127 -3.23 -5.49 -13.35
N ASP A 128 -4.39 -4.96 -13.75
CA ASP A 128 -5.48 -5.69 -14.41
C ASP A 128 -6.07 -6.82 -13.55
N ILE A 129 -6.43 -6.51 -12.29
CA ILE A 129 -7.11 -7.43 -11.37
C ILE A 129 -8.44 -6.85 -10.87
N SER A 130 -9.42 -7.74 -10.63
CA SER A 130 -10.78 -7.37 -10.21
C SER A 130 -11.23 -8.13 -8.96
N PRO A 131 -10.61 -7.89 -7.79
CA PRO A 131 -10.97 -8.56 -6.53
C PRO A 131 -12.39 -8.19 -6.08
N GLN A 132 -13.10 -9.14 -5.49
CA GLN A 132 -14.40 -8.87 -4.85
C GLN A 132 -14.16 -8.23 -3.49
N VAL A 133 -14.43 -6.93 -3.37
CA VAL A 133 -14.16 -6.15 -2.15
C VAL A 133 -15.45 -5.58 -1.57
N SER A 134 -15.62 -5.72 -0.27
CA SER A 134 -16.65 -5.03 0.50
C SER A 134 -16.04 -4.30 1.71
N LEU A 135 -16.81 -3.38 2.30
CA LEU A 135 -16.41 -2.62 3.48
C LEU A 135 -17.22 -3.08 4.69
N THR A 136 -16.59 -3.12 5.87
CA THR A 136 -17.30 -3.43 7.12
C THR A 136 -18.38 -2.40 7.44
N LYS A 137 -19.53 -2.82 7.97
CA LYS A 137 -20.63 -1.92 8.40
C LYS A 137 -20.55 -1.55 9.89
N SER A 138 -19.76 -2.29 10.65
CA SER A 138 -19.42 -2.09 12.05
C SER A 138 -18.06 -2.74 12.29
N PHE A 139 -17.40 -2.45 13.42
CA PHE A 139 -16.14 -3.08 13.76
C PHE A 139 -16.28 -4.61 13.80
N ASN A 140 -15.42 -5.30 13.05
CA ASN A 140 -15.34 -6.74 13.05
C ASN A 140 -14.26 -7.20 14.03
N ALA A 141 -14.70 -7.83 15.13
CA ALA A 141 -13.81 -8.33 16.16
C ALA A 141 -13.17 -9.67 15.80
N GLU A 142 -13.84 -10.51 15.00
CA GLU A 142 -13.43 -11.87 14.70
C GLU A 142 -13.62 -12.18 13.22
N ALA A 143 -12.55 -12.62 12.57
CA ALA A 143 -12.58 -13.16 11.22
C ALA A 143 -11.63 -14.35 11.13
N ASP A 144 -12.03 -15.40 10.39
CA ASP A 144 -11.24 -16.62 10.25
C ASP A 144 -9.85 -16.36 9.64
N HIS A 145 -9.79 -15.42 8.68
CA HIS A 145 -8.55 -15.00 8.02
C HIS A 145 -8.34 -13.49 8.21
N ASP A 146 -7.90 -13.12 9.40
CA ASP A 146 -7.58 -11.73 9.77
C ASP A 146 -6.09 -11.44 9.59
N PHE A 147 -5.77 -10.52 8.66
CA PHE A 147 -4.38 -10.12 8.37
C PHE A 147 -4.02 -8.73 8.91
N ARG A 148 -4.88 -8.09 9.72
CA ARG A 148 -4.66 -6.71 10.22
C ARG A 148 -3.38 -6.58 11.05
N GLU A 149 -3.01 -7.62 11.80
CA GLU A 149 -1.79 -7.69 12.62
C GLU A 149 -0.62 -8.38 11.91
N ALA A 150 -0.89 -9.28 10.97
CA ALA A 150 0.14 -9.93 10.16
C ALA A 150 0.84 -8.94 9.21
N ILE A 151 0.07 -8.01 8.63
CA ILE A 151 0.58 -7.01 7.70
C ILE A 151 0.94 -5.73 8.47
N ASN A 152 2.07 -5.78 9.19
CA ASN A 152 2.57 -4.68 10.01
C ASN A 152 4.06 -4.42 9.75
N PRO A 153 4.51 -3.16 9.55
CA PRO A 153 5.89 -2.86 9.19
C PRO A 153 6.90 -3.05 10.35
N LYS A 154 6.45 -3.23 11.59
CA LYS A 154 7.33 -3.34 12.77
C LYS A 154 7.37 -4.75 13.37
N HIS A 155 6.20 -5.30 13.64
CA HIS A 155 6.05 -6.57 14.33
C HIS A 155 4.99 -7.41 13.60
N PRO A 156 5.30 -7.87 12.38
CA PRO A 156 4.35 -8.70 11.63
C PRO A 156 4.15 -10.02 12.37
N ALA A 157 2.89 -10.37 12.64
CA ALA A 157 2.56 -11.73 13.04
C ALA A 157 2.91 -12.72 11.90
N PRO A 158 3.22 -13.99 12.21
CA PRO A 158 3.50 -14.99 11.19
C PRO A 158 2.32 -15.12 10.20
N ASP A 159 2.65 -15.17 8.90
CA ASP A 159 1.71 -15.42 7.81
C ASP A 159 2.25 -16.58 6.98
N ALA A 160 1.76 -17.79 7.26
CA ALA A 160 2.25 -19.02 6.61
C ALA A 160 1.92 -19.05 5.11
N ASP A 161 0.94 -18.25 4.68
CA ASP A 161 0.46 -18.19 3.31
C ASP A 161 1.12 -17.04 2.52
N PHE A 162 2.15 -16.39 3.08
CA PHE A 162 2.95 -15.37 2.41
C PHE A 162 4.38 -15.84 2.20
N GLU A 163 4.79 -15.86 0.93
CA GLU A 163 6.18 -16.06 0.54
C GLU A 163 6.58 -14.96 -0.45
N SER A 164 7.63 -14.20 -0.10
CA SER A 164 8.16 -13.17 -0.98
C SER A 164 8.98 -13.80 -2.10
N ARG A 165 8.47 -13.75 -3.33
CA ARG A 165 9.18 -14.20 -4.53
C ARG A 165 10.11 -13.11 -5.05
N PRO A 166 11.40 -13.38 -5.30
CA PRO A 166 12.30 -12.42 -5.92
C PRO A 166 11.85 -12.00 -7.32
N TYR A 167 11.90 -10.70 -7.59
CA TYR A 167 11.65 -10.08 -8.90
C TYR A 167 12.76 -9.09 -9.22
N TYR A 168 12.79 -8.59 -10.46
CA TYR A 168 13.75 -7.56 -10.84
C TYR A 168 13.53 -6.29 -10.01
N GLN A 169 14.57 -5.77 -9.37
CA GLN A 169 14.53 -4.45 -8.73
C GLN A 169 15.68 -3.61 -9.28
N VAL A 170 15.40 -2.36 -9.66
CA VAL A 170 16.39 -1.43 -10.22
C VAL A 170 17.64 -1.27 -9.34
N TYR A 171 17.51 -1.37 -8.01
CA TYR A 171 18.63 -1.29 -7.06
C TYR A 171 19.11 -2.65 -6.52
N GLN A 172 18.69 -3.76 -7.11
CA GLN A 172 19.04 -5.11 -6.65
C GLN A 172 20.56 -5.34 -6.62
N GLN A 173 21.30 -4.80 -7.59
CA GLN A 173 22.77 -4.94 -7.63
C GLN A 173 23.46 -4.25 -6.45
N LYS A 174 22.83 -3.22 -5.86
CA LYS A 174 23.42 -2.43 -4.77
C LYS A 174 23.03 -2.96 -3.39
N HIS A 175 21.76 -3.33 -3.20
CA HIS A 175 21.22 -3.68 -1.88
C HIS A 175 20.78 -5.14 -1.77
N GLY A 176 20.92 -5.93 -2.83
CA GLY A 176 20.27 -7.23 -2.94
C GLY A 176 18.77 -7.09 -3.17
N PHE A 177 18.06 -8.23 -3.18
CA PHE A 177 16.60 -8.24 -3.26
C PHE A 177 16.00 -7.80 -1.92
N ILE A 178 15.08 -6.83 -1.97
CA ILE A 178 14.36 -6.33 -0.79
C ILE A 178 12.91 -6.84 -0.85
N PRO A 179 12.51 -7.76 0.03
CA PRO A 179 11.18 -8.35 0.00
C PRO A 179 10.10 -7.39 0.49
N ASN A 180 8.85 -7.66 0.08
CA ASN A 180 7.63 -7.06 0.64
C ASN A 180 7.60 -5.51 0.70
N LEU A 181 8.17 -4.86 -0.31
CA LEU A 181 8.05 -3.41 -0.49
C LEU A 181 6.62 -3.03 -0.90
N SER A 182 6.37 -1.73 -0.98
CA SER A 182 5.17 -1.15 -1.59
C SER A 182 4.88 -1.79 -2.94
N ILE A 183 3.60 -1.96 -3.26
CA ILE A 183 3.15 -2.42 -4.57
C ILE A 183 3.69 -1.56 -5.73
N LEU A 184 4.02 -0.28 -5.46
CA LEU A 184 4.69 0.58 -6.42
C LEU A 184 6.05 0.01 -6.83
N ASP A 185 6.81 -0.58 -5.91
CA ASP A 185 8.10 -1.19 -6.23
C ASP A 185 7.93 -2.31 -7.26
N LEU A 186 6.95 -3.19 -7.04
CA LEU A 186 6.64 -4.28 -7.96
C LEU A 186 6.16 -3.73 -9.31
N LEU A 187 5.18 -2.83 -9.30
CA LEU A 187 4.57 -2.27 -10.52
C LEU A 187 5.58 -1.53 -11.39
N MET A 188 6.45 -0.70 -10.79
CA MET A 188 7.42 0.10 -11.53
C MET A 188 8.54 -0.75 -12.13
N ASN A 189 8.87 -1.90 -11.52
CA ASN A 189 9.90 -2.79 -12.02
C ASN A 189 9.39 -3.89 -12.96
N MET A 190 8.19 -4.43 -12.71
CA MET A 190 7.64 -5.59 -13.43
C MET A 190 6.45 -5.25 -14.35
N GLY A 191 5.79 -4.11 -14.15
CA GLY A 191 4.66 -3.68 -14.96
C GLY A 191 3.56 -4.74 -15.04
N PRO A 192 3.10 -5.15 -16.23
CA PRO A 192 2.07 -6.18 -16.39
C PRO A 192 2.42 -7.53 -15.74
N GLU A 193 3.71 -7.85 -15.60
CA GLU A 193 4.16 -9.10 -14.97
C GLU A 193 3.99 -9.10 -13.44
N SER A 194 3.60 -7.96 -12.84
CA SER A 194 3.31 -7.85 -11.41
C SER A 194 2.31 -8.89 -10.93
N ILE A 195 1.33 -9.26 -11.77
CA ILE A 195 0.31 -10.26 -11.45
C ILE A 195 0.90 -11.63 -11.08
N PHE A 196 2.06 -12.02 -11.62
CA PHE A 196 2.70 -13.31 -11.32
C PHE A 196 3.31 -13.39 -9.92
N TYR A 197 3.42 -12.23 -9.25
CA TYR A 197 3.92 -12.09 -7.90
C TYR A 197 2.80 -11.86 -6.88
N LEU A 198 1.56 -11.75 -7.33
CA LEU A 198 0.37 -11.68 -6.48
C LEU A 198 -0.16 -13.07 -6.09
#